data_AF-A0A537HLE4-F1
#
_entry.id   AF-A0A537HLE4-F1
#
_cell.length_a   1.000
_cell.length_b   1.000
_cell.length_c   1.000
_cell.angle_alpha   90.00
_cell.angle_beta   90.00
_cell.angle_gamma   90.00
#
_symmetry.space_group_name_H-M   'P 1'
#
loop_
_entity.id
_entity.type
_entity.pdbx_description
1 polymer ?
#
loop_
_entity_poly.entity_id
_entity_poly.type
_entity_poly.pdbx_seq_one_letter_code
_entity_poly.pdbx_strand_id
1 'polypeptide(L)' 'MSPIRERSQYFARHASVHGVGNEGLEKLRNARVVVVGCGGVGSAAADYLARSGIGYLRLIDQD' A
#
# COMPACT_ATOMS: atom_id res chain seq x y z
N MET A 1 -2.44 -21.32 -10.04
CA MET A 1 -3.33 -20.13 -10.20
C MET A 1 -2.43 -18.90 -10.26
N SER A 2 -2.64 -17.93 -11.17
CA SER A 2 -1.69 -16.82 -11.38
C SER A 2 -1.70 -15.82 -10.20
N PRO A 3 -0.53 -15.36 -9.70
CA PRO A 3 -0.41 -14.39 -8.58
C PRO A 3 -1.17 -13.07 -8.80
N ILE A 4 -1.51 -12.75 -10.05
CA ILE A 4 -2.18 -11.51 -10.45
C ILE A 4 -3.67 -11.54 -10.07
N ARG A 5 -4.35 -12.70 -10.16
CA ARG A 5 -5.79 -12.82 -9.84
C ARG A 5 -6.07 -12.67 -8.35
N GLU A 6 -5.16 -13.14 -7.49
CA GLU A 6 -5.26 -13.05 -6.04
C GLU A 6 -5.28 -11.60 -5.54
N ARG A 7 -4.48 -10.74 -6.19
CA ARG A 7 -4.26 -9.36 -5.76
C ARG A 7 -5.49 -8.48 -6.01
N SER A 8 -6.17 -8.63 -7.15
CA SER A 8 -7.42 -7.91 -7.42
C SER A 8 -8.53 -8.26 -6.42
N GLN A 9 -8.62 -9.53 -6.01
CA GLN A 9 -9.61 -9.98 -5.04
C GLN A 9 -9.31 -9.44 -3.63
N TYR A 10 -8.03 -9.40 -3.24
CA TYR A 10 -7.58 -8.81 -1.98
C TYR A 10 -7.96 -7.32 -1.84
N PHE A 11 -7.84 -6.54 -2.91
CA PHE A 11 -8.16 -5.10 -2.91
C PHE A 11 -9.63 -4.76 -3.20
N ALA A 12 -10.51 -5.75 -3.39
CA ALA A 12 -11.92 -5.50 -3.72
C ALA A 12 -12.63 -4.58 -2.72
N ARG A 13 -12.33 -4.71 -1.42
CA ARG A 13 -12.88 -3.84 -0.38
C ARG A 13 -12.29 -2.43 -0.43
N HIS A 14 -11.03 -2.28 -0.79
CA HIS A 14 -10.38 -0.97 -0.95
C HIS A 14 -11.00 -0.20 -2.13
N ALA A 15 -11.32 -0.88 -3.24
CA ALA A 15 -12.02 -0.29 -4.37
C ALA A 15 -13.43 0.24 -4.01
N SER A 16 -14.10 -0.37 -3.03
CA SER A 16 -15.45 0.03 -2.59
C SER A 16 -15.48 1.31 -1.74
N VAL A 17 -14.32 1.78 -1.27
CA VAL A 17 -14.23 3.02 -0.49
C VAL A 17 -14.53 4.22 -1.40
N HIS A 18 -15.46 5.07 -0.95
CA HIS A 18 -15.82 6.29 -1.66
C HIS A 18 -14.58 7.16 -1.90
N GLY A 19 -14.36 7.58 -3.15
CA GLY A 19 -13.19 8.37 -3.54
C GLY A 19 -11.92 7.58 -3.87
N VAL A 20 -11.87 6.27 -3.61
CA VAL A 20 -10.75 5.40 -4.06
C VAL A 20 -11.09 4.80 -5.41
N GLY A 21 -12.07 3.89 -5.48
CA GLY A 21 -12.41 3.20 -6.73
C GLY A 21 -11.22 2.46 -7.36
N ASN A 22 -11.40 2.01 -8.60
CA ASN A 22 -10.31 1.36 -9.34
C ASN A 22 -9.20 2.36 -9.72
N GLU A 23 -9.54 3.61 -9.99
CA GLU A 23 -8.56 4.65 -10.35
C GLU A 23 -7.63 4.96 -9.17
N GLY A 24 -8.17 5.08 -7.95
CA GLY A 24 -7.39 5.26 -6.74
C GLY A 24 -6.48 4.07 -6.44
N LEU A 25 -6.95 2.84 -6.68
CA LEU A 25 -6.10 1.65 -6.57
C LEU A 25 -4.94 1.67 -7.56
N GLU A 26 -5.17 2.06 -8.81
CA GLU A 26 -4.09 2.21 -9.79
C GLU A 26 -3.14 3.34 -9.42
N LYS A 27 -3.62 4.44 -8.84
CA LYS A 27 -2.75 5.50 -8.29
C LYS A 27 -1.87 4.96 -7.15
N LEU A 28 -2.43 4.21 -6.20
CA LEU A 28 -1.69 3.60 -5.09
C LEU A 28 -0.64 2.58 -5.62
N ARG A 29 -1.01 1.74 -6.58
CA ARG A 29 -0.10 0.77 -7.20
C ARG A 29 1.08 1.43 -7.91
N ASN A 30 0.90 2.63 -8.48
CA ASN A 30 1.96 3.37 -9.14
C ASN A 30 2.71 4.30 -8.17
N ALA A 31 2.20 4.51 -6.96
CA ALA A 31 2.82 5.36 -5.96
C ALA A 31 4.13 4.76 -5.42
N ARG A 32 5.06 5.65 -5.11
CA ARG A 32 6.34 5.33 -4.47
C ARG A 32 6.48 6.19 -3.23
N VAL A 33 6.55 5.56 -2.07
CA VAL A 33 6.59 6.25 -0.77
C VAL A 33 7.87 5.88 -0.04
N VAL A 34 8.47 6.86 0.64
CA VAL A 34 9.58 6.63 1.58
C VAL A 34 9.10 6.89 3.00
N VAL A 35 9.46 6.00 3.92
CA VAL A 35 9.27 6.18 5.37
C VAL A 35 10.66 6.27 5.98
N VAL A 36 10.93 7.37 6.67
CA VAL A 36 12.21 7.62 7.36
C VAL A 36 11.98 7.59 8.86
N GLY A 37 12.66 6.67 9.54
CA GLY A 37 12.37 6.23 10.90
C GLY A 37 11.28 5.16 10.90
N CYS A 38 11.61 3.97 11.38
CA CYS A 38 10.74 2.79 11.52
C CYS A 38 10.50 2.40 12.98
N GLY A 39 10.61 3.36 13.91
CA GLY A 39 10.13 3.23 15.29
C GLY A 39 8.59 3.08 15.38
N GLY A 40 8.00 3.34 16.55
CA GLY A 40 6.57 3.05 16.80
C GLY A 40 5.59 3.66 15.78
N VAL A 41 5.83 4.90 15.33
CA VAL A 41 4.97 5.56 14.33
C VAL A 41 5.29 5.09 12.91
N GLY A 42 6.58 5.02 12.58
CA GLY A 42 7.03 4.67 11.23
C GLY A 42 6.67 3.25 10.81
N SER A 43 6.82 2.29 11.73
CA SER A 43 6.42 0.90 11.50
C SER A 43 4.90 0.75 11.32
N ALA A 44 4.09 1.42 12.16
CA ALA A 44 2.65 1.44 12.00
C ALA A 44 2.22 2.06 10.65
N ALA A 45 2.82 3.20 10.27
CA ALA A 45 2.57 3.83 8.98
C ALA A 45 2.95 2.92 7.81
N ALA A 46 4.12 2.26 7.88
CA ALA A 46 4.58 1.33 6.86
C ALA A 46 3.62 0.14 6.67
N ASP A 47 3.10 -0.43 7.77
CA ASP A 47 2.12 -1.53 7.70
C ASP A 47 0.84 -1.09 6.98
N TYR A 48 0.25 0.06 7.35
CA TYR A 48 -0.93 0.58 6.68
C TYR A 48 -0.68 0.92 5.21
N LEU A 49 0.47 1.52 4.87
CA LEU A 49 0.82 1.85 3.49
C LEU A 49 0.97 0.58 2.63
N ALA A 50 1.64 -0.44 3.15
CA ALA A 50 1.80 -1.72 2.44
C ALA A 50 0.45 -2.40 2.22
N ARG A 51 -0.40 -2.46 3.26
CA ARG A 51 -1.75 -3.07 3.17
C ARG A 51 -2.71 -2.31 2.27
N SER A 52 -2.52 -1.01 2.11
CA SER A 52 -3.33 -0.16 1.22
C SER A 52 -3.00 -0.38 -0.26
N GLY A 53 -1.92 -1.10 -0.59
CA GLY A 53 -1.57 -1.45 -1.96
C GLY A 53 -0.61 -0.47 -2.63
N ILE A 54 0.20 0.26 -1.85
CA ILE A 54 1.32 1.04 -2.38
C ILE A 54 2.28 0.11 -3.12
N GLY A 55 2.60 0.45 -4.37
CA GLY A 55 3.43 -0.41 -5.23
C GLY A 55 4.91 -0.43 -4.84
N TYR A 56 5.40 0.65 -4.22
CA TYR A 56 6.78 0.73 -3.76
C TYR A 56 6.88 1.49 -2.44
N LEU A 57 7.41 0.82 -1.42
CA LEU A 57 7.70 1.42 -0.11
C LEU A 57 9.20 1.29 0.17
N ARG A 58 9.88 2.41 0.38
CA ARG A 58 11.27 2.44 0.85
C ARG A 58 11.29 2.78 2.33
N LEU A 59 11.87 1.90 3.13
CA LEU A 59 12.07 2.13 4.55
C LEU A 59 13.53 2.55 4.76
N ILE A 60 13.73 3.60 5.56
CA ILE A 60 15.05 4.07 5.98
C ILE A 60 15.01 4.16 7.50
N ASP A 61 15.87 3.42 8.16
CA ASP A 61 16.09 3.53 9.60
C ASP A 61 17.60 3.50 9.88
N GLN A 62 18.03 4.11 10.97
CA GLN A 62 19.42 4.12 11.42
C GLN A 62 19.65 3.26 12.67
N ASP A 63 18.59 2.79 13.33
CA ASP A 63 18.65 1.82 14.41
C ASP A 63 18.79 0.38 13.91
#